data_AF-A0A101L4Q1-F1
#
_entry.id   AF-A0A101L4Q1-F1
#
_cell.length_a   1.000
_cell.length_b   1.000
_cell.length_c   1.000
_cell.angle_alpha   90.00
_cell.angle_beta   90.00
_cell.angle_gamma   90.00
#
_symmetry.space_group_name_H-M   'P 1'
#
loop_
_entity.id
_entity.type
_entity.pdbx_description
1 polymer ?
#
loop_
_entity_poly.entity_id
_entity_poly.type
_entity_poly.pdbx_seq_one_letter_code
_entity_poly.pdbx_strand_id
1 'polypeptide(L)'
;MATRVLTKLVSAAITLGLVLLGGGPASAAPPRSSEPVGIDVSWPQCGKTLPKRPAFAIVGVNNGLANTTNPCLAEQLEWAETAPTPALTDQPRVALYVNTANPGLQGSWWPTSNHYGGADVDNPYGVCGSGAGDFKACSYMYGYAKAYDDATIRGIDNPQDYLWWLDVETENSWQADKAANVADLEGMADYFESIGAKVGIYSTGYQWGQIAGTVPAGSPLAGLPSWLAGARSLNGAKSNCFLPALTPGSRVALTQYVSGGLDYNYSCP
;
A
#
# COMPACT_ATOMS: atom_id res chain seq x y z
N MET A 1 59.87 87.42 -0.28
CA MET A 1 59.35 86.06 -0.01
C MET A 1 58.02 86.18 0.72
N ALA A 2 56.97 85.60 0.12
CA ALA A 2 55.68 85.18 0.68
C ALA A 2 54.80 86.16 1.50
N THR A 3 53.98 86.92 0.75
CA THR A 3 52.51 87.11 0.79
C THR A 3 51.67 86.82 2.07
N ARG A 4 50.97 87.89 2.54
CA ARG A 4 49.51 88.08 2.85
C ARG A 4 48.55 86.89 2.60
N VAL A 5 47.33 86.72 3.16
CA VAL A 5 46.40 87.38 4.12
C VAL A 5 45.19 86.41 4.25
N LEU A 6 44.51 86.39 5.42
CA LEU A 6 43.12 85.97 5.77
C LEU A 6 42.40 84.84 4.99
N THR A 7 41.57 84.04 5.68
CA THR A 7 40.08 84.04 5.55
C THR A 7 39.37 83.01 6.46
N LYS A 8 38.41 83.53 7.23
CA LYS A 8 37.12 83.04 7.76
C LYS A 8 36.78 81.53 7.89
N LEU A 9 36.14 81.25 9.03
CA LEU A 9 35.29 80.11 9.40
C LEU A 9 34.29 79.69 8.31
N VAL A 10 34.13 78.37 8.12
CA VAL A 10 32.88 77.73 7.67
C VAL A 10 32.76 76.34 8.31
N SER A 11 31.67 76.13 9.03
CA SER A 11 31.19 74.82 9.52
C SER A 11 30.84 73.90 8.35
N ALA A 12 31.31 72.66 8.38
CA ALA A 12 30.86 71.61 7.47
C ALA A 12 30.26 70.45 8.29
N ALA A 13 28.98 70.17 8.01
CA ALA A 13 28.21 69.08 8.58
C ALA A 13 28.84 67.72 8.24
N ILE A 14 29.06 66.87 9.25
CA ILE A 14 29.44 65.48 9.04
C ILE A 14 28.17 64.65 8.89
N THR A 15 28.13 63.96 7.77
CA THR A 15 27.07 63.13 7.22
C THR A 15 26.69 61.96 8.12
N LEU A 16 25.38 61.71 8.20
CA LEU A 16 24.74 60.54 8.77
C LEU A 16 25.17 59.27 8.00
N GLY A 17 25.78 58.32 8.68
CA GLY A 17 26.08 56.97 8.16
C GLY A 17 25.66 55.92 9.17
N LEU A 18 24.35 55.66 9.28
CA LEU A 18 23.84 54.53 10.05
C LEU A 18 24.26 53.23 9.34
N VAL A 19 25.19 52.49 9.93
CA VAL A 19 25.45 51.10 9.57
C VAL A 19 24.27 50.27 10.09
N LEU A 20 23.26 50.08 9.25
CA LEU A 20 22.21 49.09 9.46
C LEU A 20 22.76 47.69 9.13
N LEU A 21 23.50 47.12 10.06
CA LEU A 21 23.73 45.68 10.15
C LEU A 21 22.91 45.15 11.33
N GLY A 22 21.58 45.19 11.20
CA GLY A 22 20.65 44.58 12.13
C GLY A 22 19.94 43.44 11.41
N GLY A 23 20.26 42.19 11.76
CA GLY A 23 19.74 41.00 11.11
C GLY A 23 18.21 40.98 11.09
N GLY A 24 17.65 40.68 9.92
CA GLY A 24 16.23 40.29 9.84
C GLY A 24 15.97 39.06 10.72
N PRO A 25 14.73 38.84 11.16
CA PRO A 25 14.38 37.60 11.85
C PRO A 25 14.76 36.42 10.95
N ALA A 26 15.71 35.61 11.42
CA ALA A 26 16.03 34.36 10.76
C ALA A 26 14.79 33.46 10.83
N SER A 27 14.25 33.10 9.66
CA SER A 27 13.27 32.05 9.53
C SER A 27 13.82 30.76 10.13
N ALA A 28 13.14 30.23 11.14
CA ALA A 28 13.29 28.84 11.55
C ALA A 28 11.91 28.23 11.71
N ALA A 29 11.32 27.78 10.59
CA ALA A 29 10.48 26.60 10.72
C ALA A 29 11.42 25.47 11.16
N PRO A 30 11.09 24.69 12.21
CA PRO A 30 11.78 23.41 12.38
C PRO A 30 11.71 22.70 11.03
N PRO A 31 12.80 22.09 10.53
CA PRO A 31 12.61 21.11 9.48
C PRO A 31 11.60 20.11 10.05
N ARG A 32 10.40 20.05 9.47
CA ARG A 32 9.57 18.87 9.66
C ARG A 32 10.51 17.74 9.26
N SER A 33 10.90 16.89 10.21
CA SER A 33 11.39 15.57 9.83
C SER A 33 10.39 15.09 8.80
N SER A 34 10.83 14.89 7.55
CA SER A 34 9.95 14.42 6.49
C SER A 34 9.20 13.23 7.06
N GLU A 35 7.88 13.31 7.13
CA GLU A 35 7.05 12.27 7.71
C GLU A 35 7.48 10.92 7.11
N PRO A 36 7.72 9.87 7.94
CA PRO A 36 8.16 8.59 7.43
C PRO A 36 7.02 7.96 6.61
N VAL A 37 7.09 8.10 5.29
CA VAL A 37 6.12 7.54 4.35
C VAL A 37 6.73 6.37 3.61
N GLY A 38 5.92 5.34 3.42
CA GLY A 38 6.25 4.22 2.55
C GLY A 38 5.89 4.50 1.10
N ILE A 39 6.30 3.60 0.23
CA ILE A 39 5.98 3.64 -1.21
C ILE A 39 5.56 2.23 -1.62
N ASP A 40 4.47 2.13 -2.35
CA ASP A 40 4.11 0.91 -3.04
C ASP A 40 4.47 0.99 -4.54
N VAL A 41 4.96 -0.12 -5.10
CA VAL A 41 5.38 -0.23 -6.50
C VAL A 41 5.02 -1.59 -7.06
N SER A 42 4.85 -1.65 -8.38
CA SER A 42 4.65 -2.91 -9.11
C SER A 42 5.12 -2.74 -10.57
N TRP A 43 4.63 -3.59 -11.46
CA TRP A 43 4.94 -3.60 -12.89
C TRP A 43 4.90 -2.23 -13.60
N PRO A 44 4.06 -1.23 -13.23
CA PRO A 44 4.08 0.07 -13.89
C PRO A 44 5.37 0.87 -13.64
N GLN A 45 6.16 0.47 -12.64
CA GLN A 45 7.44 1.08 -12.30
C GLN A 45 8.66 0.30 -12.84
N CYS A 46 8.49 -0.79 -13.59
CA CYS A 46 9.62 -1.50 -14.18
C CYS A 46 10.50 -0.58 -15.04
N GLY A 47 11.82 -0.68 -14.87
CA GLY A 47 12.81 0.13 -15.59
C GLY A 47 12.87 1.61 -15.18
N LYS A 48 12.12 2.03 -14.15
CA LYS A 48 12.17 3.40 -13.62
C LYS A 48 13.09 3.49 -12.41
N THR A 49 13.72 4.66 -12.23
CA THR A 49 14.47 4.95 -11.00
C THR A 49 13.51 5.21 -9.85
N LEU A 50 13.52 4.34 -8.85
CA LEU A 50 12.70 4.47 -7.64
C LEU A 50 13.36 5.37 -6.58
N PRO A 51 12.57 6.07 -5.74
CA PRO A 51 13.12 6.81 -4.60
C PRO A 51 13.90 5.88 -3.66
N LYS A 52 15.04 6.34 -3.17
CA LYS A 52 15.89 5.54 -2.28
C LYS A 52 15.37 5.59 -0.85
N ARG A 53 15.44 4.45 -0.15
CA ARG A 53 15.19 4.34 1.29
C ARG A 53 13.80 4.88 1.71
N PRO A 54 12.69 4.37 1.13
CA PRO A 54 11.36 4.68 1.66
C PRO A 54 11.27 4.22 3.13
N ALA A 55 10.35 4.79 3.93
CA ALA A 55 10.23 4.39 5.33
C ALA A 55 9.86 2.90 5.50
N PHE A 56 9.08 2.40 4.55
CA PHE A 56 8.77 0.99 4.28
C PHE A 56 8.38 0.85 2.80
N ALA A 57 8.48 -0.35 2.26
CA ALA A 57 8.16 -0.63 0.87
C ALA A 57 7.07 -1.71 0.76
N ILE A 58 6.18 -1.56 -0.22
CA ILE A 58 5.18 -2.59 -0.56
C ILE A 58 5.36 -2.95 -2.03
N VAL A 59 5.56 -4.22 -2.34
CA VAL A 59 5.84 -4.67 -3.70
C VAL A 59 4.69 -5.52 -4.24
N GLY A 60 4.17 -5.13 -5.40
CA GLY A 60 3.15 -5.87 -6.12
C GLY A 60 3.72 -7.12 -6.76
N VAL A 61 3.17 -8.26 -6.43
CA VAL A 61 3.63 -9.58 -6.90
C VAL A 61 3.15 -9.87 -8.32
N ASN A 62 1.98 -9.33 -8.69
CA ASN A 62 1.34 -9.59 -9.97
C ASN A 62 1.51 -8.44 -10.97
N ASN A 63 1.29 -8.74 -12.25
CA ASN A 63 1.30 -7.77 -13.35
C ASN A 63 -0.13 -7.32 -13.68
N GLY A 64 -0.87 -6.83 -12.68
CA GLY A 64 -2.23 -6.30 -12.82
C GLY A 64 -3.35 -7.35 -12.97
N LEU A 65 -3.03 -8.64 -12.90
CA LEU A 65 -4.01 -9.74 -12.91
C LEU A 65 -3.58 -10.80 -11.90
N ALA A 66 -4.54 -11.40 -11.19
CA ALA A 66 -4.27 -12.42 -10.17
C ALA A 66 -3.47 -13.65 -10.67
N ASN A 67 -3.43 -13.90 -11.97
CA ASN A 67 -2.71 -15.02 -12.57
C ASN A 67 -1.36 -14.64 -13.23
N THR A 68 -0.95 -13.37 -13.21
CA THR A 68 0.31 -12.92 -13.84
C THR A 68 1.41 -12.64 -12.81
N THR A 69 2.66 -12.70 -13.24
CA THR A 69 3.83 -12.38 -12.41
C THR A 69 4.39 -11.03 -12.81
N ASN A 70 4.69 -10.18 -11.83
CA ASN A 70 5.38 -8.90 -12.06
C ASN A 70 6.80 -9.16 -12.62
N PRO A 71 7.12 -8.69 -13.85
CA PRO A 71 8.39 -8.99 -14.49
C PRO A 71 9.60 -8.33 -13.83
N CYS A 72 9.41 -7.32 -12.97
CA CYS A 72 10.47 -6.68 -12.19
C CYS A 72 10.37 -6.98 -10.69
N LEU A 73 9.65 -8.04 -10.29
CA LEU A 73 9.47 -8.40 -8.87
C LEU A 73 10.80 -8.53 -8.12
N ALA A 74 11.77 -9.26 -8.67
CA ALA A 74 13.08 -9.44 -8.02
C ALA A 74 13.82 -8.10 -7.81
N GLU A 75 13.89 -7.25 -8.83
CA GLU A 75 14.51 -5.92 -8.74
C GLU A 75 13.80 -5.03 -7.71
N GLN A 76 12.47 -5.12 -7.63
CA GLN A 76 11.68 -4.34 -6.68
C GLN A 76 11.81 -4.85 -5.25
N LEU A 77 11.97 -6.16 -5.03
CA LEU A 77 12.29 -6.72 -3.72
C LEU A 77 13.68 -6.28 -3.24
N GLU A 78 14.68 -6.28 -4.13
CA GLU A 78 16.01 -5.73 -3.83
C GLU A 78 15.96 -4.23 -3.48
N TRP A 79 15.14 -3.45 -4.20
CA TRP A 79 14.90 -2.05 -3.88
C TRP A 79 14.19 -1.89 -2.51
N ALA A 80 13.22 -2.74 -2.20
CA ALA A 80 12.46 -2.69 -0.96
C ALA A 80 13.36 -2.87 0.27
N GLU A 81 14.41 -3.71 0.16
CA GLU A 81 15.39 -3.90 1.23
C GLU A 81 16.21 -2.64 1.56
N THR A 82 16.17 -1.61 0.72
CA THR A 82 16.79 -0.31 1.05
C THR A 82 16.04 0.46 2.14
N ALA A 83 14.82 0.04 2.51
CA ALA A 83 14.07 0.60 3.64
C ALA A 83 14.89 0.51 4.94
N PRO A 84 14.91 1.55 5.79
CA PRO A 84 15.78 1.59 6.98
C PRO A 84 15.56 0.46 7.99
N THR A 85 16.62 0.03 8.67
CA THR A 85 16.57 -0.81 9.88
C THR A 85 17.26 -0.09 11.05
N PRO A 86 16.62 0.00 12.24
CA PRO A 86 15.29 -0.54 12.58
C PRO A 86 14.14 0.17 11.83
N ALA A 87 12.95 -0.46 11.82
CA ALA A 87 11.76 0.09 11.17
C ALA A 87 11.41 1.48 11.74
N LEU A 88 10.94 2.38 10.88
CA LEU A 88 10.59 3.76 11.25
C LEU A 88 9.10 3.95 11.62
N THR A 89 8.27 2.94 11.34
CA THR A 89 6.82 2.94 11.54
C THR A 89 6.39 1.56 12.07
N ASP A 90 5.09 1.42 12.35
CA ASP A 90 4.50 0.12 12.74
C ASP A 90 4.30 -0.83 11.55
N GLN A 91 4.51 -0.36 10.32
CA GLN A 91 4.50 -1.22 9.14
C GLN A 91 5.80 -2.03 9.06
N PRO A 92 5.75 -3.28 8.58
CA PRO A 92 6.97 -4.03 8.27
C PRO A 92 7.80 -3.25 7.23
N ARG A 93 9.12 -3.40 7.28
CA ARG A 93 10.04 -2.75 6.32
C ARG A 93 9.68 -3.08 4.87
N VAL A 94 9.29 -4.34 4.64
CA VAL A 94 8.82 -4.85 3.36
C VAL A 94 7.50 -5.59 3.57
N ALA A 95 6.51 -5.26 2.76
CA ALA A 95 5.26 -5.99 2.61
C ALA A 95 5.02 -6.28 1.12
N LEU A 96 4.06 -7.15 0.84
CA LEU A 96 3.69 -7.54 -0.51
C LEU A 96 2.21 -7.25 -0.75
N TYR A 97 1.83 -7.05 -2.01
CA TYR A 97 0.42 -7.04 -2.39
C TYR A 97 0.17 -7.88 -3.63
N VAL A 98 -1.04 -8.42 -3.74
CA VAL A 98 -1.48 -9.26 -4.85
C VAL A 98 -2.79 -8.74 -5.41
N ASN A 99 -2.89 -8.65 -6.74
CA ASN A 99 -4.16 -8.32 -7.39
C ASN A 99 -5.12 -9.47 -7.18
N THR A 100 -6.26 -9.22 -6.55
CA THR A 100 -7.29 -10.24 -6.31
C THR A 100 -8.33 -10.25 -7.40
N ALA A 101 -9.01 -11.38 -7.63
CA ALA A 101 -10.06 -11.48 -8.63
C ALA A 101 -10.94 -12.71 -8.39
N ASN A 102 -12.21 -12.61 -8.75
CA ASN A 102 -13.13 -13.74 -8.86
C ASN A 102 -13.77 -13.75 -10.26
N PRO A 103 -13.06 -14.25 -11.31
CA PRO A 103 -13.55 -14.16 -12.68
C PRO A 103 -14.62 -15.21 -13.03
N GLY A 104 -14.83 -16.22 -12.19
CA GLY A 104 -15.71 -17.34 -12.52
C GLY A 104 -15.24 -18.06 -13.79
N LEU A 105 -16.21 -18.58 -14.55
CA LEU A 105 -15.96 -19.25 -15.83
C LEU A 105 -15.46 -18.32 -16.95
N GLN A 106 -15.35 -17.01 -16.71
CA GLN A 106 -14.75 -16.07 -17.66
C GLN A 106 -13.21 -16.03 -17.52
N GLY A 107 -12.66 -16.61 -16.46
CA GLY A 107 -11.23 -16.72 -16.25
C GLY A 107 -10.60 -17.81 -17.14
N SER A 108 -9.26 -17.80 -17.22
CA SER A 108 -8.51 -18.84 -17.93
C SER A 108 -8.55 -20.20 -17.25
N TRP A 109 -8.96 -20.26 -15.98
CA TRP A 109 -9.04 -21.45 -15.17
C TRP A 109 -10.09 -21.26 -14.06
N TRP A 110 -10.78 -22.34 -13.69
CA TRP A 110 -11.75 -22.38 -12.59
C TRP A 110 -11.62 -23.73 -11.86
N PRO A 111 -11.65 -23.76 -10.50
CA PRO A 111 -11.50 -25.00 -9.76
C PRO A 111 -12.70 -25.93 -9.94
N THR A 112 -12.46 -27.23 -9.76
CA THR A 112 -13.46 -28.30 -9.89
C THR A 112 -13.45 -29.25 -8.69
N SER A 113 -12.67 -28.94 -7.65
CA SER A 113 -12.55 -29.73 -6.42
C SER A 113 -11.98 -28.87 -5.30
N ASN A 114 -12.05 -29.36 -4.07
CA ASN A 114 -11.35 -28.76 -2.92
C ASN A 114 -9.90 -29.24 -2.81
N HIS A 115 -9.22 -29.47 -3.94
CA HIS A 115 -7.83 -29.92 -3.96
C HIS A 115 -6.98 -28.95 -4.78
N TYR A 116 -5.93 -28.40 -4.17
CA TYR A 116 -4.96 -27.53 -4.85
C TYR A 116 -3.60 -27.58 -4.17
N GLY A 117 -2.52 -27.41 -4.93
CA GLY A 117 -1.15 -27.40 -4.36
C GLY A 117 -0.74 -28.70 -3.66
N GLY A 118 -1.40 -29.82 -3.95
CA GLY A 118 -1.15 -31.11 -3.29
C GLY A 118 -1.83 -31.28 -1.92
N ALA A 119 -2.76 -30.39 -1.56
CA ALA A 119 -3.52 -30.46 -0.31
C ALA A 119 -5.04 -30.47 -0.56
N ASP A 120 -5.76 -31.23 0.27
CA ASP A 120 -7.20 -31.11 0.40
C ASP A 120 -7.52 -29.94 1.34
N VAL A 121 -8.38 -29.04 0.87
CA VAL A 121 -8.73 -27.79 1.54
C VAL A 121 -10.08 -27.95 2.25
N ASP A 122 -10.11 -27.65 3.55
CA ASP A 122 -11.38 -27.52 4.27
C ASP A 122 -12.07 -26.23 3.82
N ASN A 123 -13.25 -26.37 3.22
CA ASN A 123 -13.94 -25.28 2.55
C ASN A 123 -15.28 -25.04 3.25
N PRO A 124 -15.46 -23.88 3.90
CA PRO A 124 -16.67 -23.60 4.69
C PRO A 124 -17.94 -23.48 3.83
N TYR A 125 -17.80 -23.37 2.51
CA TYR A 125 -18.90 -23.29 1.56
C TYR A 125 -19.29 -24.64 0.94
N GLY A 126 -18.64 -25.73 1.35
CA GLY A 126 -18.89 -27.08 0.84
C GLY A 126 -17.89 -27.52 -0.23
N VAL A 127 -18.31 -28.43 -1.10
CA VAL A 127 -17.40 -29.06 -2.08
C VAL A 127 -17.50 -28.33 -3.42
N CYS A 128 -16.42 -27.70 -3.86
CA CYS A 128 -16.31 -27.22 -5.23
C CYS A 128 -16.37 -28.40 -6.22
N GLY A 129 -17.11 -28.25 -7.32
CA GLY A 129 -17.35 -29.30 -8.31
C GLY A 129 -18.46 -30.28 -7.94
N SER A 130 -19.19 -30.05 -6.84
CA SER A 130 -20.33 -30.89 -6.45
C SER A 130 -21.58 -30.68 -7.31
N GLY A 131 -21.58 -29.65 -8.17
CA GLY A 131 -22.65 -29.39 -9.14
C GLY A 131 -23.42 -28.12 -8.81
N ALA A 132 -24.75 -28.15 -8.97
CA ALA A 132 -25.56 -26.94 -8.86
C ALA A 132 -25.45 -26.31 -7.46
N GLY A 133 -25.01 -25.05 -7.40
CA GLY A 133 -24.92 -24.26 -6.16
C GLY A 133 -23.54 -24.25 -5.49
N ASP A 134 -22.53 -24.91 -6.08
CA ASP A 134 -21.17 -24.94 -5.55
C ASP A 134 -20.34 -23.67 -5.84
N PHE A 135 -20.93 -22.68 -6.52
CA PHE A 135 -20.18 -21.55 -7.06
C PHE A 135 -19.36 -20.79 -6.01
N LYS A 136 -19.91 -20.60 -4.80
CA LYS A 136 -19.16 -19.97 -3.69
C LYS A 136 -18.02 -20.85 -3.18
N ALA A 137 -18.22 -22.16 -3.10
CA ALA A 137 -17.16 -23.10 -2.77
C ALA A 137 -16.04 -23.06 -3.81
N CYS A 138 -16.39 -22.93 -5.09
CA CYS A 138 -15.40 -22.76 -6.15
C CYS A 138 -14.74 -21.38 -6.16
N SER A 139 -15.45 -20.30 -5.81
CA SER A 139 -14.82 -18.99 -5.60
C SER A 139 -13.79 -19.04 -4.48
N TYR A 140 -14.13 -19.64 -3.33
CA TYR A 140 -13.18 -19.85 -2.24
C TYR A 140 -11.94 -20.62 -2.69
N MET A 141 -12.13 -21.72 -3.43
CA MET A 141 -10.99 -22.50 -3.97
C MET A 141 -10.19 -21.73 -5.01
N TYR A 142 -10.80 -20.81 -5.76
CA TYR A 142 -10.09 -19.97 -6.72
C TYR A 142 -9.15 -19.02 -5.98
N GLY A 143 -9.65 -18.31 -4.97
CA GLY A 143 -8.85 -17.44 -4.12
C GLY A 143 -7.70 -18.19 -3.43
N TYR A 144 -8.00 -19.31 -2.77
CA TYR A 144 -6.99 -20.18 -2.16
C TYR A 144 -5.89 -20.56 -3.17
N ALA A 145 -6.29 -20.97 -4.37
CA ALA A 145 -5.36 -21.32 -5.43
C ALA A 145 -4.50 -20.14 -5.91
N LYS A 146 -5.05 -18.92 -5.98
CA LYS A 146 -4.28 -17.74 -6.40
C LYS A 146 -3.26 -17.36 -5.34
N ALA A 147 -3.66 -17.34 -4.07
CA ALA A 147 -2.74 -17.10 -2.96
C ALA A 147 -1.63 -18.17 -2.89
N TYR A 148 -1.96 -19.44 -3.14
CA TYR A 148 -0.97 -20.52 -3.30
C TYR A 148 0.05 -20.21 -4.39
N ASP A 149 -0.41 -19.88 -5.60
CA ASP A 149 0.47 -19.56 -6.71
C ASP A 149 1.36 -18.35 -6.40
N ASP A 150 0.77 -17.31 -5.78
CA ASP A 150 1.47 -16.09 -5.42
C ASP A 150 2.63 -16.33 -4.45
N ALA A 151 2.45 -17.25 -3.49
CA ALA A 151 3.50 -17.61 -2.55
C ALA A 151 4.55 -18.60 -3.12
N THR A 152 4.20 -19.43 -4.11
CA THR A 152 5.01 -20.62 -4.44
C THR A 152 5.68 -20.56 -5.80
N ILE A 153 5.12 -19.85 -6.78
CA ILE A 153 5.63 -19.88 -8.17
C ILE A 153 6.05 -18.51 -8.70
N ARG A 154 5.99 -17.45 -7.88
CA ARG A 154 6.37 -16.08 -8.27
C ARG A 154 7.84 -15.75 -8.00
N GLY A 155 8.57 -16.64 -7.32
CA GLY A 155 9.98 -16.43 -6.96
C GLY A 155 10.17 -15.56 -5.71
N ILE A 156 9.27 -15.70 -4.73
CA ILE A 156 9.36 -15.03 -3.43
C ILE A 156 9.97 -16.00 -2.43
N ASP A 157 11.07 -15.60 -1.81
CA ASP A 157 11.69 -16.37 -0.73
C ASP A 157 10.97 -16.11 0.59
N ASN A 158 10.74 -17.16 1.39
CA ASN A 158 10.10 -17.09 2.71
C ASN A 158 8.76 -16.33 2.70
N PRO A 159 7.77 -16.74 1.88
CA PRO A 159 6.50 -16.03 1.75
C PRO A 159 5.76 -15.83 3.08
N GLN A 160 5.98 -16.71 4.06
CA GLN A 160 5.39 -16.63 5.40
C GLN A 160 5.87 -15.44 6.24
N ASP A 161 7.01 -14.85 5.93
CA ASP A 161 7.58 -13.76 6.73
C ASP A 161 6.96 -12.39 6.40
N TYR A 162 6.18 -12.30 5.31
CA TYR A 162 5.60 -11.06 4.84
C TYR A 162 4.17 -10.82 5.36
N LEU A 163 3.81 -9.53 5.36
CA LEU A 163 2.42 -9.09 5.31
C LEU A 163 1.98 -9.02 3.85
N TRP A 164 0.87 -9.68 3.52
CA TRP A 164 0.25 -9.71 2.20
C TRP A 164 -1.03 -8.87 2.19
N TRP A 165 -1.04 -7.85 1.35
CA TRP A 165 -2.22 -7.04 1.10
C TRP A 165 -3.01 -7.61 -0.07
N LEU A 166 -4.27 -7.92 0.17
CA LEU A 166 -5.23 -8.31 -0.86
C LEU A 166 -5.73 -7.03 -1.54
N ASP A 167 -5.31 -6.80 -2.78
CA ASP A 167 -5.69 -5.63 -3.58
C ASP A 167 -7.06 -5.87 -4.23
N VAL A 168 -8.08 -5.17 -3.70
CA VAL A 168 -9.50 -5.32 -4.06
C VAL A 168 -10.00 -4.06 -4.77
N GLU A 169 -9.94 -4.07 -6.09
CA GLU A 169 -10.29 -2.93 -6.94
C GLU A 169 -11.24 -3.30 -8.08
N THR A 170 -12.02 -2.31 -8.53
CA THR A 170 -13.05 -2.46 -9.56
C THR A 170 -12.48 -2.67 -10.96
N GLU A 171 -11.17 -2.44 -11.15
CA GLU A 171 -10.47 -2.78 -12.39
C GLU A 171 -10.16 -4.28 -12.49
N ASN A 172 -10.17 -5.01 -11.37
CA ASN A 172 -10.03 -6.46 -11.38
C ASN A 172 -11.33 -7.15 -11.82
N SER A 173 -11.24 -8.46 -12.12
CA SER A 173 -12.38 -9.25 -12.55
C SER A 173 -13.19 -9.76 -11.35
N TRP A 174 -14.46 -9.37 -11.24
CA TRP A 174 -15.33 -9.72 -10.12
C TRP A 174 -16.68 -10.26 -10.57
N GLN A 175 -17.27 -11.11 -9.74
CA GLN A 175 -18.67 -11.52 -9.90
C GLN A 175 -19.62 -10.43 -9.43
N ALA A 176 -20.84 -10.44 -9.96
CA ALA A 176 -21.93 -9.61 -9.43
C ALA A 176 -22.37 -10.08 -8.03
N ASP A 177 -22.23 -11.38 -7.72
CA ASP A 177 -22.47 -11.91 -6.38
C ASP A 177 -21.32 -11.54 -5.44
N LYS A 178 -21.55 -10.52 -4.61
CA LYS A 178 -20.56 -10.05 -3.63
C LYS A 178 -20.20 -11.12 -2.60
N ALA A 179 -21.12 -12.01 -2.25
CA ALA A 179 -20.82 -13.08 -1.30
C ALA A 179 -19.90 -14.14 -1.90
N ALA A 180 -19.91 -14.33 -3.23
CA ALA A 180 -18.91 -15.16 -3.90
C ALA A 180 -17.53 -14.47 -3.92
N ASN A 181 -17.48 -13.15 -4.09
CA ASN A 181 -16.22 -12.39 -3.99
C ASN A 181 -15.66 -12.40 -2.56
N VAL A 182 -16.51 -12.34 -1.53
CA VAL A 182 -16.07 -12.53 -0.14
C VAL A 182 -15.49 -13.94 0.05
N ALA A 183 -16.15 -14.99 -0.45
CA ALA A 183 -15.64 -16.35 -0.36
C ALA A 183 -14.27 -16.51 -1.03
N ASP A 184 -14.05 -15.88 -2.19
CA ASP A 184 -12.75 -15.81 -2.86
C ASP A 184 -11.67 -15.19 -1.97
N LEU A 185 -11.94 -14.02 -1.41
CA LEU A 185 -11.00 -13.33 -0.53
C LEU A 185 -10.72 -14.10 0.77
N GLU A 186 -11.72 -14.77 1.33
CA GLU A 186 -11.56 -15.67 2.48
C GLU A 186 -10.60 -16.82 2.15
N GLY A 187 -10.76 -17.45 0.99
CA GLY A 187 -9.84 -18.51 0.55
C GLY A 187 -8.40 -18.02 0.39
N MET A 188 -8.20 -16.79 -0.11
CA MET A 188 -6.86 -16.17 -0.15
C MET A 188 -6.29 -15.95 1.25
N ALA A 189 -7.09 -15.39 2.17
CA ALA A 189 -6.67 -15.13 3.54
C ALA A 189 -6.30 -16.43 4.26
N ASP A 190 -7.16 -17.45 4.18
CA ASP A 190 -6.95 -18.74 4.83
C ASP A 190 -5.67 -19.43 4.32
N TYR A 191 -5.35 -19.34 3.03
CA TYR A 191 -4.07 -19.85 2.53
C TYR A 191 -2.87 -19.12 3.14
N PHE A 192 -2.85 -17.78 3.07
CA PHE A 192 -1.73 -17.01 3.60
C PHE A 192 -1.55 -17.21 5.11
N GLU A 193 -2.65 -17.28 5.86
CA GLU A 193 -2.61 -17.60 7.29
C GLU A 193 -2.11 -19.04 7.54
N SER A 194 -2.48 -20.01 6.69
CA SER A 194 -2.04 -21.40 6.83
C SER A 194 -0.52 -21.59 6.72
N ILE A 195 0.16 -20.72 5.96
CA ILE A 195 1.63 -20.73 5.86
C ILE A 195 2.30 -19.88 6.96
N GLY A 196 1.52 -19.17 7.79
CA GLY A 196 2.01 -18.30 8.86
C GLY A 196 2.20 -16.84 8.47
N ALA A 197 1.80 -16.45 7.26
CA ALA A 197 1.87 -15.07 6.80
C ALA A 197 0.79 -14.20 7.46
N LYS A 198 1.01 -12.88 7.46
CA LYS A 198 -0.01 -11.91 7.86
C LYS A 198 -0.78 -11.44 6.64
N VAL A 199 -2.06 -11.11 6.82
CA VAL A 199 -2.93 -10.65 5.73
C VAL A 199 -3.54 -9.30 6.09
N GLY A 200 -3.74 -8.45 5.07
CA GLY A 200 -4.49 -7.21 5.15
C GLY A 200 -5.29 -6.98 3.88
N ILE A 201 -6.21 -6.01 3.91
CA ILE A 201 -7.10 -5.72 2.78
C ILE A 201 -6.86 -4.30 2.28
N TYR A 202 -6.59 -4.15 0.99
CA TYR A 202 -6.49 -2.86 0.30
C TYR A 202 -7.74 -2.58 -0.53
N SER A 203 -8.32 -1.40 -0.35
CA SER A 203 -9.38 -0.88 -1.23
C SER A 203 -9.68 0.60 -0.93
N THR A 204 -10.67 1.15 -1.63
CA THR A 204 -11.45 2.29 -1.12
C THR A 204 -12.77 1.79 -0.54
N GLY A 205 -13.39 2.54 0.38
CA GLY A 205 -14.72 2.19 0.88
C GLY A 205 -15.78 2.07 -0.23
N TYR A 206 -15.64 2.84 -1.32
CA TYR A 206 -16.52 2.75 -2.48
C TYR A 206 -16.33 1.44 -3.25
N GLN A 207 -15.09 1.14 -3.67
CA GLN A 207 -14.75 -0.08 -4.42
C GLN A 207 -15.11 -1.33 -3.62
N TRP A 208 -14.76 -1.36 -2.33
CA TRP A 208 -15.16 -2.43 -1.41
C TRP A 208 -16.68 -2.62 -1.36
N GLY A 209 -17.43 -1.52 -1.24
CA GLY A 209 -18.88 -1.55 -1.25
C GLY A 209 -19.49 -2.09 -2.55
N GLN A 210 -18.82 -1.94 -3.69
CA GLN A 210 -19.24 -2.52 -4.97
C GLN A 210 -18.89 -4.01 -5.07
N ILE A 211 -17.73 -4.43 -4.56
CA ILE A 211 -17.16 -5.76 -4.81
C ILE A 211 -17.56 -6.78 -3.74
N ALA A 212 -17.30 -6.48 -2.47
CA ALA A 212 -17.49 -7.41 -1.35
C ALA A 212 -18.67 -7.01 -0.46
N GLY A 213 -18.85 -5.70 -0.21
CA GLY A 213 -19.93 -5.18 0.61
C GLY A 213 -19.80 -5.62 2.07
N THR A 214 -20.84 -6.28 2.60
CA THR A 214 -20.90 -6.68 4.01
C THR A 214 -20.18 -8.01 4.23
N VAL A 215 -19.21 -8.01 5.13
CA VAL A 215 -18.51 -9.21 5.61
C VAL A 215 -19.10 -9.64 6.95
N PRO A 216 -19.45 -10.94 7.15
CA PRO A 216 -19.89 -11.45 8.44
C PRO A 216 -18.79 -11.34 9.52
N ALA A 217 -19.17 -11.11 10.78
CA ALA A 217 -18.21 -11.02 11.88
C ALA A 217 -17.42 -12.31 12.16
N GLY A 218 -17.90 -13.46 11.68
CA GLY A 218 -17.21 -14.75 11.78
C GLY A 218 -16.35 -15.10 10.56
N SER A 219 -16.24 -14.20 9.58
CA SER A 219 -15.37 -14.36 8.42
C SER A 219 -13.89 -14.25 8.83
N PRO A 220 -12.96 -14.98 8.21
CA PRO A 220 -11.52 -14.78 8.41
C PRO A 220 -11.06 -13.38 7.95
N LEU A 221 -11.86 -12.66 7.16
CA LEU A 221 -11.58 -11.27 6.78
C LEU A 221 -11.89 -10.26 7.90
N ALA A 222 -12.65 -10.66 8.92
CA ALA A 222 -12.97 -9.79 10.04
C ALA A 222 -11.73 -9.59 10.94
N GLY A 223 -11.46 -8.35 11.34
CA GLY A 223 -10.28 -8.00 12.13
C GLY A 223 -9.00 -7.77 11.32
N LEU A 224 -8.95 -8.16 10.04
CA LEU A 224 -7.80 -7.89 9.18
C LEU A 224 -7.56 -6.39 9.00
N PRO A 225 -6.30 -5.90 9.10
CA PRO A 225 -6.01 -4.48 8.92
C PRO A 225 -6.45 -4.00 7.54
N SER A 226 -6.97 -2.77 7.48
CA SER A 226 -7.31 -2.10 6.23
C SER A 226 -6.22 -1.14 5.78
N TRP A 227 -5.90 -1.21 4.49
CA TRP A 227 -5.13 -0.22 3.75
C TRP A 227 -6.08 0.58 2.86
N LEU A 228 -6.37 1.83 3.24
CA LEU A 228 -7.36 2.65 2.55
C LEU A 228 -6.73 3.57 1.51
N ALA A 229 -7.19 3.44 0.26
CA ALA A 229 -6.79 4.34 -0.82
C ALA A 229 -7.66 5.61 -0.89
N GLY A 230 -7.32 6.50 -1.83
CA GLY A 230 -8.20 7.61 -2.26
C GLY A 230 -7.79 9.01 -1.80
N ALA A 231 -6.70 9.16 -1.05
CA ALA A 231 -6.17 10.49 -0.75
C ALA A 231 -5.31 11.04 -1.92
N ARG A 232 -5.23 12.36 -2.02
CA ARG A 232 -4.39 13.08 -3.02
C ARG A 232 -3.21 13.83 -2.41
N SER A 233 -3.02 13.69 -1.10
CA SER A 233 -1.96 14.33 -0.34
C SER A 233 -1.73 13.58 0.97
N LEU A 234 -0.55 13.77 1.57
CA LEU A 234 -0.21 13.23 2.89
C LEU A 234 -1.22 13.66 3.98
N ASN A 235 -1.69 14.91 3.96
CA ASN A 235 -2.70 15.37 4.91
C ASN A 235 -4.03 14.63 4.73
N GLY A 236 -4.41 14.32 3.48
CA GLY A 236 -5.58 13.50 3.19
C GLY A 236 -5.41 12.07 3.71
N ALA A 237 -4.24 11.46 3.50
CA ALA A 237 -3.93 10.12 4.02
C ALA A 237 -4.03 10.07 5.55
N LYS A 238 -3.44 11.04 6.25
CA LYS A 238 -3.57 11.20 7.70
C LYS A 238 -5.03 11.27 8.17
N SER A 239 -5.86 12.05 7.47
CA SER A 239 -7.29 12.10 7.78
C SER A 239 -7.99 10.77 7.52
N ASN A 240 -7.61 10.05 6.47
CA ASN A 240 -8.20 8.76 6.11
C ASN A 240 -7.95 7.67 7.17
N CYS A 241 -6.94 7.80 8.03
CA CYS A 241 -6.70 6.86 9.14
C CYS A 241 -7.88 6.78 10.13
N PHE A 242 -8.74 7.79 10.15
CA PHE A 242 -9.92 7.85 11.03
C PHE A 242 -11.23 7.47 10.33
N LEU A 243 -11.16 7.00 9.08
CA LEU A 243 -12.31 6.44 8.39
C LEU A 243 -12.63 5.04 8.93
N PRO A 244 -13.86 4.56 8.72
CA PRO A 244 -14.18 3.16 8.99
C PRO A 244 -13.27 2.21 8.20
N ALA A 245 -12.82 1.14 8.84
CA ALA A 245 -12.13 0.03 8.17
C ALA A 245 -13.07 -0.75 7.24
N LEU A 246 -12.50 -1.58 6.37
CA LEU A 246 -13.24 -2.30 5.31
C LEU A 246 -14.11 -3.44 5.87
N THR A 247 -13.66 -4.09 6.95
CA THR A 247 -14.33 -5.24 7.56
C THR A 247 -14.65 -5.01 9.04
N PRO A 248 -15.63 -5.73 9.62
CA PRO A 248 -15.95 -5.62 11.03
C PRO A 248 -14.75 -5.99 11.93
N GLY A 249 -14.62 -5.32 13.07
CA GLY A 249 -13.54 -5.58 14.03
C GLY A 249 -12.16 -5.09 13.59
N SER A 250 -12.04 -4.52 12.40
CA SER A 250 -10.78 -4.09 11.81
C SER A 250 -10.42 -2.64 12.15
N ARG A 251 -9.15 -2.28 11.97
CA ARG A 251 -8.65 -0.91 12.02
C ARG A 251 -8.01 -0.52 10.69
N VAL A 252 -7.96 0.78 10.41
CA VAL A 252 -7.14 1.31 9.32
C VAL A 252 -5.69 1.32 9.78
N ALA A 253 -4.85 0.48 9.21
CA ALA A 253 -3.42 0.41 9.55
C ALA A 253 -2.57 1.25 8.59
N LEU A 254 -3.07 1.48 7.38
CA LEU A 254 -2.34 2.12 6.30
C LEU A 254 -3.28 2.96 5.44
N THR A 255 -2.79 4.07 4.90
CA THR A 255 -3.54 4.90 3.95
C THR A 255 -2.66 5.30 2.78
N GLN A 256 -3.20 5.26 1.56
CA GLN A 256 -2.48 5.61 0.34
C GLN A 256 -2.84 7.02 -0.13
N TYR A 257 -1.85 7.73 -0.66
CA TYR A 257 -2.05 8.93 -1.46
C TYR A 257 -1.13 8.97 -2.66
N VAL A 258 -1.63 9.51 -3.77
CA VAL A 258 -0.83 9.67 -5.00
C VAL A 258 -0.13 11.02 -5.01
N SER A 259 1.17 11.03 -5.31
CA SER A 259 1.94 12.27 -5.49
C SER A 259 3.06 12.09 -6.51
N GLY A 260 3.18 13.00 -7.49
CA GLY A 260 4.27 12.96 -8.46
C GLY A 260 4.32 11.68 -9.32
N GLY A 261 3.18 10.99 -9.50
CA GLY A 261 3.11 9.73 -10.27
C GLY A 261 3.59 8.49 -9.52
N LEU A 262 3.68 8.56 -8.18
CA LEU A 262 3.95 7.44 -7.30
C LEU A 262 2.90 7.36 -6.20
N ASP A 263 2.73 6.15 -5.69
CA ASP A 263 1.80 5.81 -4.62
C ASP A 263 2.56 5.77 -3.29
N TYR A 264 2.22 6.73 -2.43
CA TYR A 264 2.83 6.88 -1.12
C TYR A 264 1.88 6.40 -0.04
N ASN A 265 2.45 5.88 1.03
CA ASN A 265 1.69 5.26 2.11
C ASN A 265 2.03 5.88 3.46
N TYR A 266 0.99 6.19 4.22
CA TYR A 266 1.10 6.70 5.58
C TYR A 266 0.64 5.63 6.58
N SER A 267 1.55 5.24 7.49
CA SER A 267 1.25 4.33 8.60
C SER A 267 0.33 5.03 9.59
N CYS A 268 -0.83 4.44 9.84
CA CYS A 268 -1.79 4.98 10.79
C CYS A 268 -1.39 4.67 12.25
N PRO A 269 -1.76 5.53 13.21
CA PRO A 269 -1.52 5.32 14.63
C PRO A 269 -2.41 4.24 15.25
#